data_AF-A0A3L7WFY5-F1
#
_entry.id   AF-A0A3L7WFY5-F1
#
_cell.length_a   1.000
_cell.length_b   1.000
_cell.length_c   1.000
_cell.angle_alpha   90.00
_cell.angle_beta   90.00
_cell.angle_gamma   90.00
#
_symmetry.space_group_name_H-M   'P 1'
#
loop_
_entity.id
_entity.type
_entity.pdbx_description
1 polymer ?
#
loop_
_entity_poly.entity_id
_entity_poly.type
_entity_poly.pdbx_seq_one_letter_code
_entity_poly.pdbx_strand_id
1 'polypeptide(L)' 'MERAIPILPVDDLREAREFYVDKLGFTPTFENSNDGRTGLLGIARGTIAITLDCPMSGHGRNACVSLEVSDADQYFR' A
#
# COMPACT_ATOMS: atom_id res chain seq x y z
N MET A 1 19.63 3.87 -3.05
CA MET A 1 19.26 2.62 -2.38
C MET A 1 17.79 2.42 -2.67
N GLU A 2 17.42 1.29 -3.25
CA GLU A 2 16.04 0.98 -3.61
C GLU A 2 15.23 0.78 -2.32
N ARG A 3 14.04 1.37 -2.24
CA ARG A 3 13.16 1.18 -1.09
C ARG A 3 12.07 0.19 -1.45
N ALA A 4 12.01 -0.92 -0.71
CA ALA A 4 10.93 -1.88 -0.83
C ALA A 4 9.66 -1.33 -0.17
N ILE A 5 8.55 -1.37 -0.91
CA ILE A 5 7.21 -1.02 -0.43
C ILE A 5 6.33 -2.26 -0.59
N PRO A 6 6.04 -2.99 0.50
CA PRO A 6 5.14 -4.13 0.47
C PRO A 6 3.73 -3.69 0.10
N ILE A 7 3.09 -4.46 -0.79
CA ILE A 7 1.68 -4.37 -1.11
C ILE A 7 1.00 -5.57 -0.44
N LEU A 8 0.23 -5.29 0.61
CA LEU A 8 -0.40 -6.31 1.45
C LEU A 8 -1.89 -6.41 1.11
N PRO A 9 -2.42 -7.61 0.81
CA PRO A 9 -3.84 -7.80 0.64
C PRO A 9 -4.56 -7.61 1.97
N VAL A 10 -5.66 -6.88 1.95
CA VAL A 10 -6.57 -6.70 3.10
C VAL A 10 -8.01 -6.93 2.65
N ASP A 11 -8.92 -7.15 3.60
CA ASP A 11 -10.32 -7.47 3.28
C ASP A 11 -11.28 -6.26 3.39
N ASP A 12 -10.91 -5.24 4.19
CA ASP A 12 -11.64 -3.98 4.34
C ASP A 12 -10.63 -2.86 4.70
N LEU A 13 -10.57 -1.80 3.90
CA LEU A 13 -9.68 -0.66 4.14
C LEU A 13 -9.98 0.10 5.44
N ARG A 14 -11.22 0.11 5.90
CA ARG A 14 -11.59 0.76 7.17
C ARG A 14 -10.97 0.02 8.35
N GLU A 15 -11.04 -1.31 8.36
CA GLU A 15 -10.44 -2.13 9.41
C GLU A 15 -8.92 -2.03 9.37
N ALA A 16 -8.34 -2.05 8.16
CA ALA A 16 -6.91 -1.88 7.98
C ALA A 16 -6.45 -0.48 8.43
N ARG A 17 -7.23 0.57 8.17
CA ARG A 17 -6.96 1.93 8.67
C ARG A 17 -6.99 1.96 10.19
N GLU A 18 -8.02 1.42 10.83
CA GLU A 18 -8.08 1.38 12.29
C GLU A 18 -6.84 0.70 12.87
N PHE A 19 -6.43 -0.44 12.31
CA PHE A 19 -5.26 -1.16 12.76
C PHE A 19 -3.95 -0.38 12.53
N TYR A 20 -3.64 -0.03 11.28
CA TYR A 20 -2.33 0.53 10.93
C TYR A 20 -2.20 2.02 11.29
N VAL A 21 -3.24 2.81 11.07
CA VAL A 21 -3.22 4.26 11.33
C VAL A 21 -3.51 4.51 12.80
N ASP A 22 -4.66 4.07 13.30
CA ASP A 22 -5.12 4.48 14.63
C ASP A 22 -4.38 3.75 15.77
N LYS A 23 -4.06 2.46 15.61
CA LYS A 23 -3.33 1.70 16.64
C LYS A 23 -1.82 1.74 16.47
N LEU A 24 -1.32 1.59 15.25
CA LEU A 24 0.12 1.52 14.99
C LEU A 24 0.76 2.87 14.66
N GLY A 25 -0.03 3.94 14.48
CA GLY A 25 0.50 5.29 14.29
C GLY A 25 1.19 5.49 12.93
N PHE A 26 0.74 4.78 11.89
CA PHE A 26 1.08 5.14 10.51
C PHE A 26 0.27 6.34 10.05
N THR A 27 0.77 7.07 9.07
CA THR A 27 0.08 8.20 8.43
C THR A 27 -0.31 7.81 7.00
N PRO A 28 -1.56 8.07 6.57
CA PRO A 28 -1.95 7.92 5.17
C PRO A 28 -1.08 8.78 4.23
N THR A 29 -0.64 8.21 3.12
CA THR A 29 0.15 8.92 2.08
C THR A 29 -0.65 9.14 0.80
N PHE A 30 -1.53 8.21 0.46
CA PHE A 30 -2.53 8.36 -0.60
C PHE A 30 -3.70 7.43 -0.33
N GLU A 31 -4.84 7.72 -0.93
CA GLU A 31 -6.00 6.86 -0.91
C GLU A 31 -6.67 6.86 -2.28
N ASN A 32 -6.96 5.67 -2.79
CA ASN A 32 -7.75 5.46 -3.99
C ASN A 32 -8.89 4.51 -3.63
N SER A 33 -10.01 5.10 -3.20
CA SER A 33 -11.22 4.40 -2.79
C SER A 33 -12.44 5.27 -3.08
N ASN A 34 -13.55 4.65 -3.45
CA ASN A 34 -14.83 5.35 -3.66
C ASN A 34 -15.76 5.26 -2.44
N ASP A 35 -15.53 4.31 -1.54
CA ASP A 35 -16.42 3.97 -0.42
C ASP A 35 -15.70 3.88 0.95
N GLY A 36 -14.36 4.04 0.95
CA GLY A 36 -13.50 3.90 2.12
C GLY A 36 -13.31 2.45 2.59
N ARG A 37 -13.81 1.46 1.84
CA ARG A 37 -13.76 0.03 2.17
C ARG A 37 -12.96 -0.78 1.17
N THR A 38 -13.12 -0.49 -0.11
CA THR A 38 -12.42 -1.15 -1.21
C THR A 38 -11.46 -0.17 -1.88
N GLY A 39 -10.33 -0.65 -2.41
CA GLY A 39 -9.33 0.24 -3.00
C GLY A 39 -7.91 0.04 -2.53
N LEU A 40 -7.10 1.07 -2.74
CA LEU A 40 -5.72 1.14 -2.30
C LEU A 40 -5.54 2.23 -1.24
N LEU A 41 -4.78 1.90 -0.20
CA LEU A 41 -4.38 2.85 0.83
C LEU A 41 -2.87 2.79 1.04
N GLY A 42 -2.18 3.88 0.71
CA GLY A 42 -0.78 4.07 1.05
C GLY A 42 -0.63 4.55 2.49
N ILE A 43 0.28 3.96 3.25
CA ILE A 43 0.60 4.37 4.62
C ILE A 43 2.11 4.42 4.84
N ALA A 44 2.56 5.33 5.70
CA ALA A 44 3.97 5.44 6.07
C ALA A 44 4.18 5.74 7.56
N ARG A 45 5.30 5.25 8.11
CA ARG A 45 5.76 5.55 9.48
C ARG A 45 7.28 5.54 9.52
N GLY A 46 7.89 6.70 9.72
CA GLY A 46 9.34 6.85 9.58
C GLY A 46 9.80 6.43 8.19
N THR A 47 10.72 5.47 8.11
CA THR A 47 11.24 4.92 6.84
C THR A 47 10.41 3.78 6.27
N ILE A 48 9.36 3.33 6.95
CA ILE A 48 8.47 2.25 6.48
C ILE A 48 7.37 2.86 5.60
N ALA A 49 7.15 2.27 4.42
CA ALA A 49 5.99 2.53 3.57
C ALA A 49 5.35 1.19 3.19
N ILE A 50 4.02 1.17 3.19
CA ILE A 50 3.21 -0.01 2.86
C ILE A 50 2.04 0.46 2.01
N THR A 51 1.62 -0.35 1.03
CA THR A 51 0.36 -0.19 0.34
C THR A 51 -0.59 -1.32 0.79
N LEU A 52 -1.78 -0.94 1.23
CA LEU A 52 -2.85 -1.88 1.57
C LEU A 52 -3.76 -2.00 0.36
N ASP A 53 -3.90 -3.21 -0.16
CA ASP A 53 -4.70 -3.51 -1.35
C ASP A 53 -5.93 -4.30 -0.94
N CYS A 54 -7.08 -3.62 -0.89
CA CYS A 54 -8.36 -4.27 -0.71
C CYS A 54 -8.92 -4.65 -2.08
N PRO A 55 -9.10 -5.95 -2.36
CA PRO A 55 -9.43 -6.44 -3.69
C PRO A 55 -10.60 -5.71 -4.34
N MET A 56 -10.35 -5.19 -5.54
CA MET A 56 -11.35 -4.65 -6.44
C MET A 56 -11.47 -5.54 -7.68
N SER A 57 -12.54 -5.36 -8.45
CA SER A 57 -12.67 -6.00 -9.76
C SER A 57 -11.44 -5.70 -10.62
N GLY A 58 -10.71 -6.74 -11.02
CA GLY A 58 -9.47 -6.61 -11.81
C GLY A 58 -8.16 -6.63 -11.01
N HIS A 59 -8.21 -6.71 -9.67
CA HIS A 59 -7.02 -6.78 -8.81
C HIS A 59 -6.74 -8.21 -8.31
N GLY A 60 -5.45 -8.57 -8.24
CA GLY A 60 -4.99 -9.85 -7.70
C GLY A 60 -4.86 -9.82 -6.18
N ARG A 61 -4.95 -10.98 -5.51
CA ARG A 61 -4.81 -11.11 -4.04
C ARG A 61 -3.39 -11.47 -3.58
N ASN A 62 -2.44 -11.53 -4.50
CA ASN A 62 -1.07 -11.92 -4.18
C ASN A 62 -0.34 -10.74 -3.55
N ALA A 63 0.25 -10.95 -2.38
CA ALA A 63 1.20 -10.00 -1.82
C ALA A 63 2.36 -9.82 -2.80
N CYS A 64 2.70 -8.57 -3.09
CA CYS A 64 3.84 -8.22 -3.92
C CYS A 64 4.66 -7.11 -3.26
N VAL A 65 5.83 -6.83 -3.82
CA VAL A 65 6.72 -5.77 -3.34
C VAL A 65 7.02 -4.88 -4.53
N SER A 66 6.69 -3.59 -4.41
CA SER A 66 7.18 -2.58 -5.34
C SER A 66 8.52 -2.05 -4.86
N LEU A 67 9.38 -1.66 -5.81
CA LEU A 67 10.66 -1.04 -5.53
C LEU A 67 10.58 0.43 -5.97
N GLU A 68 10.74 1.34 -5.01
CA GLU A 68 10.95 2.74 -5.31
C GLU A 68 12.41 2.92 -5.74
N VAL A 69 12.58 3.38 -6.97
CA VAL A 69 13.86 3.54 -7.66
C VAL A 69 13.97 4.93 -8.26
N SER A 70 15.20 5.41 -8.47
CA SER A 70 15.44 6.72 -9.09
C SER A 70 15.21 6.73 -10.60
N ASP A 71 15.34 5.58 -11.26
CA ASP A 71 15.20 5.40 -12.70
C ASP A 71 14.78 3.96 -13.00
N ALA A 72 13.50 3.76 -13.36
CA ALA A 72 12.97 2.43 -13.63
C ALA A 72 13.48 1.85 -14.96
N ASP A 73 13.79 2.70 -15.95
CA ASP A 73 14.22 2.27 -17.28
C ASP A 73 15.57 1.56 -17.24
N GLN A 74 16.41 1.85 -16.23
CA GLN A 74 17.69 1.15 -16.03
C GLN A 74 17.53 -0.35 -15.77
N TYR A 75 16.37 -0.81 -15.28
CA TYR A 75 16.13 -2.22 -14.97
C TYR A 75 15.57 -3.03 -16.15
N PHE A 76 15.23 -2.37 -17.26
CA PHE A 76 14.67 -3.01 -18.47
C PHE A 76 15.65 -3.05 -19.64
N ARG A 77 16.94 -2.85 -19.39
CA ARG A 77 18.01 -2.88 -20.41
C ARG A 77 18.46 -4.28 -20.77
#